data_AF-M3IFN2-F1
#
_entry.id   AF-M3IFN2-F1
#
_cell.length_a   1.000
_cell.length_b   1.000
_cell.length_c   1.000
_cell.angle_alpha   90.00
_cell.angle_beta   90.00
_cell.angle_gamma   90.00
#
_symmetry.space_group_name_H-M   'P 1'
#
loop_
_entity.id
_entity.type
_entity.pdbx_description
1 polymer ?
#
loop_
_entity_poly.entity_id
_entity_poly.type
_entity_poly.pdbx_seq_one_letter_code
_entity_poly.pdbx_strand_id
1 'polypeptide(L)'
;MRSKQSELDSKQFMNQFKFLLIAILLVLSIVNCNKKEPISILEIRDLIEKQNLVEELRKAEEDLRLKGDNAALLYVRGWIRYLQKNQDAAMSDFKKCLGFDPKSLDCKRGLGLIYESNKEYKEAELVYKEALSFAKEKGADSEALIHENIGILYLRQNLRKESLEEFQKAISLSDKGDAYYGFSLCMIMEGNSEGA
;
A
#
# COMPACT_ATOMS: atom_id res chain seq x y z
N MET A 1 -61.66 26.24 0.13
CA MET A 1 -60.96 25.02 -0.34
C MET A 1 -59.71 25.31 -1.19
N ARG A 2 -59.64 26.41 -1.97
CA ARG A 2 -58.45 26.77 -2.78
C ARG A 2 -57.15 26.99 -1.99
N SER A 3 -57.21 27.50 -0.75
CA SER A 3 -56.01 27.82 0.04
C SER A 3 -55.23 26.59 0.53
N LYS A 4 -55.91 25.49 0.86
CA LYS A 4 -55.25 24.24 1.27
C LYS A 4 -54.55 23.56 0.10
N GLN A 5 -55.13 23.63 -1.10
CA GLN A 5 -54.52 23.06 -2.30
C GLN A 5 -53.26 23.85 -2.69
N SER A 6 -53.30 25.20 -2.67
CA SER A 6 -52.10 26.00 -2.95
C SER A 6 -50.98 25.80 -1.94
N GLU A 7 -51.31 25.50 -0.68
CA GLU A 7 -50.34 25.22 0.37
C GLU A 7 -49.73 23.81 0.24
N LEU A 8 -50.52 22.82 -0.20
CA LEU A 8 -50.06 21.48 -0.57
C LEU A 8 -49.16 21.52 -1.80
N ASP A 9 -49.56 22.25 -2.84
CA ASP A 9 -48.80 22.42 -4.08
C ASP A 9 -47.48 23.18 -3.80
N SER A 10 -47.50 24.19 -2.91
CA SER A 10 -46.29 24.89 -2.45
C SER A 10 -45.36 23.98 -1.65
N LYS A 11 -45.88 23.14 -0.74
CA LYS A 11 -45.06 22.14 -0.02
C LYS A 11 -44.47 21.10 -0.96
N GLN A 12 -45.24 20.65 -1.95
CA GLN A 12 -44.79 19.66 -2.92
C GLN A 12 -43.74 20.25 -3.87
N PHE A 13 -43.92 21.50 -4.29
CA PHE A 13 -42.93 22.27 -5.05
C PHE A 13 -41.64 22.50 -4.25
N MET A 14 -41.75 22.91 -2.98
CA MET A 14 -40.60 23.09 -2.10
C MET A 14 -39.85 21.77 -1.84
N ASN A 15 -40.57 20.63 -1.76
CA ASN A 15 -39.94 19.32 -1.65
C ASN A 15 -39.22 18.93 -2.95
N GLN A 16 -39.83 19.11 -4.12
CA GLN A 16 -39.17 18.86 -5.41
C GLN A 16 -37.95 19.77 -5.61
N PHE A 17 -38.04 21.03 -5.21
CA PHE A 17 -36.93 21.98 -5.25
C PHE A 17 -35.79 21.58 -4.30
N LYS A 18 -36.11 21.09 -3.09
CA LYS A 18 -35.11 20.51 -2.17
C LYS A 18 -34.43 19.28 -2.76
N PHE A 19 -35.17 18.39 -3.42
CA PHE A 19 -34.59 17.23 -4.09
C PHE A 19 -33.67 17.64 -5.24
N LEU A 20 -34.07 18.61 -6.06
CA LEU A 20 -33.23 19.13 -7.14
C LEU A 20 -31.96 19.81 -6.60
N LEU A 21 -32.07 20.59 -5.52
CA LEU A 21 -30.93 21.23 -4.87
C LEU A 21 -29.97 20.19 -4.28
N ILE A 22 -30.49 19.14 -3.63
CA ILE A 22 -29.68 18.03 -3.11
C ILE A 22 -29.01 17.26 -4.26
N ALA A 23 -29.71 17.01 -5.37
CA ALA A 23 -29.15 16.36 -6.54
C ALA A 23 -28.04 17.20 -7.19
N ILE A 24 -28.22 18.52 -7.28
CA ILE A 24 -27.18 19.45 -7.76
C ILE A 24 -25.99 19.48 -6.80
N LEU A 25 -26.22 19.51 -5.48
CA LEU A 25 -25.15 19.45 -4.48
C LEU A 25 -24.42 18.10 -4.48
N LEU A 26 -25.11 16.99 -4.74
CA LEU A 26 -24.51 15.67 -4.92
C LEU A 26 -23.70 15.59 -6.20
N VAL A 27 -24.22 16.09 -7.33
CA VAL A 27 -23.47 16.17 -8.60
C VAL A 27 -22.28 17.11 -8.45
N LEU A 28 -22.42 18.25 -7.77
CA LEU A 28 -21.30 19.13 -7.45
C LEU A 28 -20.33 18.46 -6.48
N SER A 29 -20.77 17.65 -5.53
CA SER A 29 -19.88 16.85 -4.68
C SER A 29 -19.15 15.77 -5.47
N ILE A 30 -19.78 15.16 -6.47
CA ILE A 30 -19.19 14.14 -7.35
C ILE A 30 -18.22 14.79 -8.33
N VAL A 31 -18.58 15.93 -8.92
CA VAL A 31 -17.74 16.73 -9.83
C VAL A 31 -16.60 17.41 -9.07
N ASN A 32 -16.82 17.81 -7.82
CA ASN A 32 -15.80 18.37 -6.91
C ASN A 32 -15.06 17.29 -6.09
N CYS A 33 -15.41 16.00 -6.26
CA CYS A 33 -14.59 14.88 -5.81
C CYS A 33 -13.32 14.69 -6.66
N ASN A 34 -13.13 15.49 -7.70
CA ASN A 34 -11.84 15.63 -8.39
C ASN A 34 -10.76 16.39 -7.58
N LYS A 35 -10.99 16.63 -6.27
CA LYS A 35 -9.98 17.16 -5.33
C LYS A 35 -9.97 16.49 -3.95
N LYS A 36 -10.61 15.32 -3.77
CA LYS A 36 -10.26 14.49 -2.62
C LYS A 36 -9.19 13.52 -3.07
N GLU A 37 -7.98 13.80 -2.61
CA GLU A 37 -6.79 12.98 -2.84
C GLU A 37 -7.15 11.49 -2.66
N PRO A 38 -6.63 10.59 -3.51
CA PRO A 38 -6.70 9.16 -3.23
C PRO A 38 -6.22 8.96 -1.79
N ILE A 39 -6.94 8.16 -1.00
CA ILE A 39 -6.52 7.75 0.35
C ILE A 39 -5.02 7.53 0.29
N SER A 40 -4.26 8.30 1.08
CA SER A 40 -2.82 8.34 0.85
C SER A 40 -2.27 6.93 1.13
N ILE A 41 -1.29 6.50 0.35
CA ILE A 41 -0.67 5.17 0.53
C ILE A 41 -0.17 5.00 1.99
N LEU A 42 0.18 6.11 2.65
CA LEU A 42 0.51 6.17 4.07
C LEU A 42 -0.68 5.79 4.98
N GLU A 43 -1.87 6.31 4.73
CA GLU A 43 -3.08 6.02 5.52
C GLU A 43 -3.47 4.55 5.42
N ILE A 44 -3.33 3.95 4.24
CA ILE A 44 -3.63 2.53 4.00
C ILE A 44 -2.65 1.64 4.77
N ARG A 45 -1.35 1.95 4.73
CA ARG A 45 -0.32 1.23 5.48
C ARG A 45 -0.57 1.29 7.00
N ASP A 46 -0.89 2.47 7.52
CA ASP A 46 -1.21 2.70 8.94
C ASP A 46 -2.49 1.96 9.38
N LEU A 47 -3.46 1.79 8.47
CA LEU A 47 -4.71 1.05 8.71
C LEU A 47 -4.50 -0.48 8.69
N ILE A 48 -3.62 -0.99 7.84
CA ILE A 48 -3.23 -2.41 7.80
C ILE A 48 -2.54 -2.82 9.10
N GLU A 49 -1.69 -1.95 9.66
CA GLU A 49 -1.03 -2.17 10.95
C GLU A 49 -2.01 -2.19 12.14
N LYS A 50 -3.17 -1.52 12.03
CA LYS A 50 -4.16 -1.37 13.12
C LYS A 50 -5.30 -2.41 13.13
N GLN A 51 -5.08 -3.60 12.57
CA GLN A 51 -5.94 -4.79 12.69
C GLN A 51 -7.41 -4.69 12.19
N ASN A 52 -7.81 -3.66 11.45
CA ASN A 52 -9.17 -3.57 10.87
C ASN A 52 -9.27 -4.18 9.45
N LEU A 53 -8.57 -5.31 9.24
CA LEU A 53 -8.31 -5.93 7.94
C LEU A 53 -9.59 -6.31 7.17
N VAL A 54 -10.65 -6.69 7.88
CA VAL A 54 -11.92 -7.16 7.28
C VAL A 54 -12.75 -5.99 6.73
N GLU A 55 -12.78 -4.88 7.44
CA GLU A 55 -13.55 -3.70 7.02
C GLU A 55 -12.87 -2.98 5.86
N GLU A 56 -11.53 -2.90 5.88
CA GLU A 56 -10.77 -2.35 4.75
C GLU A 56 -10.84 -3.25 3.52
N LEU A 57 -10.87 -4.58 3.68
CA LEU A 57 -11.16 -5.49 2.57
C LEU A 57 -12.53 -5.20 1.96
N ARG A 58 -13.56 -5.05 2.81
CA ARG A 58 -14.93 -4.80 2.37
C ARG A 58 -15.04 -3.49 1.60
N LYS A 59 -14.44 -2.41 2.10
CA LYS A 59 -14.40 -1.10 1.42
C LYS A 59 -13.63 -1.16 0.11
N ALA A 60 -12.46 -1.79 0.13
CA ALA A 60 -11.65 -2.01 -1.08
C ALA A 60 -12.47 -2.76 -2.15
N GLU A 61 -13.13 -3.85 -1.78
CA GLU A 61 -13.95 -4.62 -2.71
C GLU A 61 -15.17 -3.85 -3.24
N GLU A 62 -15.84 -3.04 -2.40
CA GLU A 62 -16.91 -2.14 -2.83
C GLU A 62 -16.41 -1.07 -3.80
N ASP A 63 -15.28 -0.43 -3.49
CA ASP A 63 -14.64 0.54 -4.39
C ASP A 63 -14.26 -0.09 -5.73
N LEU A 64 -13.80 -1.35 -5.73
CA LEU A 64 -13.43 -2.08 -6.93
C LEU A 64 -14.65 -2.35 -7.82
N ARG A 65 -15.78 -2.71 -7.19
CA ARG A 65 -17.07 -2.93 -7.86
C ARG A 65 -17.63 -1.64 -8.47
N LEU A 66 -17.39 -0.49 -7.85
CA LEU A 66 -17.96 0.80 -8.26
C LEU A 66 -17.09 1.57 -9.25
N LYS A 67 -15.76 1.48 -9.12
CA LYS A 67 -14.79 2.33 -9.86
C LYS A 67 -13.90 1.56 -10.84
N GLY A 68 -13.94 0.23 -10.84
CA GLY A 68 -13.02 -0.62 -11.61
C GLY A 68 -11.64 -0.74 -10.96
N ASP A 69 -10.82 -1.67 -11.46
CA ASP A 69 -9.46 -1.91 -10.95
C ASP A 69 -8.59 -0.63 -11.10
N ASN A 70 -7.91 -0.22 -10.03
CA ASN A 70 -6.89 0.82 -10.04
C ASN A 70 -5.68 0.42 -9.18
N ALA A 71 -4.53 1.08 -9.38
CA ALA A 71 -3.26 0.70 -8.74
C ALA A 71 -3.33 0.67 -7.20
N ALA A 72 -3.85 1.72 -6.58
CA ALA A 72 -3.93 1.84 -5.12
C ALA A 72 -4.81 0.73 -4.51
N LEU A 73 -5.89 0.40 -5.19
CA LEU A 73 -6.82 -0.60 -4.70
C LEU A 73 -6.30 -2.04 -4.86
N LEU A 74 -5.65 -2.33 -6.00
CA LEU A 74 -4.95 -3.58 -6.22
C LEU A 74 -3.83 -3.79 -5.20
N TYR A 75 -3.12 -2.72 -4.85
CA TYR A 75 -2.12 -2.74 -3.77
C TYR A 75 -2.71 -3.17 -2.42
N VAL A 76 -3.81 -2.53 -1.99
CA VAL A 76 -4.46 -2.86 -0.70
C VAL A 76 -4.93 -4.31 -0.70
N ARG A 77 -5.64 -4.72 -1.75
CA ARG A 77 -6.16 -6.09 -1.88
C ARG A 77 -5.04 -7.13 -1.89
N GLY A 78 -3.92 -6.81 -2.54
CA GLY A 78 -2.71 -7.63 -2.55
C GLY A 78 -2.19 -7.92 -1.13
N TRP A 79 -2.03 -6.88 -0.30
CA TRP A 79 -1.58 -7.05 1.09
C TRP A 79 -2.57 -7.82 1.96
N ILE A 80 -3.87 -7.56 1.81
CA ILE A 80 -4.88 -8.30 2.56
C ILE A 80 -4.83 -9.78 2.20
N ARG A 81 -4.75 -10.11 0.91
CA ARG A 81 -4.62 -11.49 0.43
C ARG A 81 -3.33 -12.15 0.90
N TYR A 82 -2.23 -11.38 0.95
CA TYR A 82 -0.96 -11.85 1.50
C TYR A 82 -1.10 -12.23 2.99
N LEU A 83 -1.74 -11.37 3.79
CA LEU A 83 -2.01 -11.63 5.21
C LEU A 83 -2.97 -12.79 5.44
N GLN A 84 -3.92 -13.00 4.52
CA GLN A 84 -4.78 -14.19 4.49
C GLN A 84 -4.07 -15.46 4.01
N LYS A 85 -2.76 -15.40 3.74
CA LYS A 85 -1.94 -16.49 3.19
C LYS A 85 -2.36 -16.95 1.79
N ASN A 86 -3.14 -16.15 1.08
CA ASN A 86 -3.49 -16.39 -0.32
C ASN A 86 -2.46 -15.70 -1.24
N GLN A 87 -1.27 -16.28 -1.29
CA GLN A 87 -0.11 -15.68 -1.96
C GLN A 87 -0.28 -15.58 -3.48
N ASP A 88 -0.94 -16.55 -4.12
CA ASP A 88 -1.20 -16.51 -5.56
C ASP A 88 -2.10 -15.33 -5.95
N ALA A 89 -3.18 -15.11 -5.19
CA ALA A 89 -4.08 -13.99 -5.43
C ALA A 89 -3.42 -12.65 -5.09
N ALA A 90 -2.59 -12.60 -4.05
CA ALA A 90 -1.79 -11.43 -3.71
C ALA A 90 -0.79 -11.07 -4.82
N MET A 91 -0.07 -12.06 -5.33
CA MET A 91 0.88 -11.89 -6.43
C MET A 91 0.18 -11.40 -7.70
N SER A 92 -1.00 -11.95 -8.02
CA SER A 92 -1.81 -11.48 -9.15
C SER A 92 -2.16 -10.00 -9.00
N ASP A 93 -2.56 -9.57 -7.81
CA ASP A 93 -2.92 -8.18 -7.55
C ASP A 93 -1.74 -7.23 -7.61
N PHE A 94 -0.61 -7.59 -7.02
CA PHE A 94 0.59 -6.75 -7.13
C PHE A 94 1.11 -6.67 -8.57
N LYS A 95 1.04 -7.76 -9.35
CA LYS A 95 1.38 -7.72 -10.79
C LYS A 95 0.44 -6.81 -11.58
N LYS A 96 -0.87 -6.88 -11.31
CA LYS A 96 -1.84 -5.97 -11.92
C LYS A 96 -1.60 -4.53 -11.49
N CYS A 97 -1.30 -4.28 -10.21
CA CYS A 97 -0.94 -2.95 -9.71
C CYS A 97 0.23 -2.37 -10.51
N LEU A 98 1.28 -3.16 -10.74
CA LEU A 98 2.44 -2.74 -11.55
C LEU A 98 2.11 -2.55 -13.03
N GLY A 99 1.05 -3.18 -13.53
CA GLY A 99 0.51 -2.88 -14.87
C GLY A 99 -0.08 -1.47 -14.97
N PHE A 100 -0.57 -0.90 -13.87
CA PHE A 100 -1.05 0.49 -13.80
C PHE A 100 0.05 1.47 -13.41
N ASP A 101 0.88 1.13 -12.43
CA ASP A 101 2.02 1.93 -11.98
C ASP A 101 3.29 1.07 -11.90
N PRO A 102 4.09 1.02 -12.99
CA PRO A 102 5.32 0.23 -13.03
C PRO A 102 6.38 0.66 -12.00
N LYS A 103 6.32 1.91 -11.51
CA LYS A 103 7.27 2.48 -10.55
C LYS A 103 6.82 2.33 -9.09
N SER A 104 5.67 1.71 -8.84
CA SER A 104 5.14 1.52 -7.49
C SER A 104 6.09 0.70 -6.62
N LEU A 105 6.82 1.38 -5.73
CA LEU A 105 7.70 0.73 -4.76
C LEU A 105 6.93 -0.23 -3.86
N ASP A 106 5.73 0.16 -3.45
CA ASP A 106 4.94 -0.62 -2.52
C ASP A 106 4.42 -1.94 -3.13
N CYS A 107 4.03 -1.92 -4.41
CA CYS A 107 3.65 -3.15 -5.13
C CYS A 107 4.86 -4.03 -5.46
N LYS A 108 6.02 -3.45 -5.78
CA LYS A 108 7.27 -4.22 -5.94
C LYS A 108 7.70 -4.88 -4.63
N ARG A 109 7.59 -4.17 -3.50
CA ARG A 109 7.86 -4.74 -2.17
C ARG A 109 6.93 -5.91 -1.84
N GLY A 110 5.64 -5.77 -2.13
CA GLY A 110 4.67 -6.86 -1.99
C GLY A 110 5.06 -8.11 -2.77
N LEU A 111 5.52 -7.96 -4.02
CA LEU A 111 6.04 -9.08 -4.82
C LEU A 111 7.33 -9.66 -4.25
N GLY A 112 8.29 -8.82 -3.86
CA GLY A 112 9.56 -9.25 -3.27
C GLY A 112 9.33 -10.14 -2.04
N LEU A 113 8.43 -9.74 -1.15
CA LEU A 113 8.08 -10.51 0.05
C LEU A 113 7.41 -11.86 -0.26
N ILE A 114 6.58 -11.92 -1.32
CA ILE A 114 6.00 -13.19 -1.78
C ILE A 114 7.11 -14.10 -2.29
N TYR A 115 7.99 -13.60 -3.16
CA TYR A 115 9.13 -14.37 -3.68
C TYR A 115 10.04 -14.86 -2.55
N GLU A 116 10.36 -14.01 -1.57
CA GLU A 116 11.10 -14.41 -0.38
C GLU A 116 10.42 -15.54 0.40
N SER A 117 9.11 -15.43 0.62
CA SER A 117 8.37 -16.45 1.38
C SER A 117 8.30 -17.79 0.65
N ASN A 118 8.38 -17.77 -0.68
CA ASN A 118 8.47 -18.96 -1.52
C ASN A 118 9.92 -19.48 -1.68
N LYS A 119 10.91 -18.79 -1.10
CA LYS A 119 12.35 -19.05 -1.29
C LYS A 119 12.84 -18.84 -2.74
N GLU A 120 12.08 -18.08 -3.53
CA GLU A 120 12.43 -17.61 -4.88
C GLU A 120 13.35 -16.39 -4.77
N TYR A 121 14.54 -16.58 -4.20
CA TYR A 121 15.39 -15.47 -3.79
C TYR A 121 15.95 -14.65 -4.97
N LYS A 122 16.15 -15.27 -6.14
CA LYS A 122 16.64 -14.57 -7.32
C LYS A 122 15.60 -13.60 -7.87
N GLU A 123 14.35 -14.03 -7.89
CA GLU A 123 13.19 -13.25 -8.31
C GLU A 123 12.95 -12.09 -7.33
N ALA A 124 13.04 -12.36 -6.03
CA ALA A 124 12.97 -11.31 -5.00
C ALA A 124 14.07 -10.25 -5.19
N GLU A 125 15.32 -10.69 -5.39
CA GLU A 125 16.45 -9.78 -5.60
C GLU A 125 16.26 -8.90 -6.84
N LEU A 126 15.78 -9.48 -7.95
CA LEU A 126 15.53 -8.75 -9.19
C LEU A 126 14.48 -7.66 -8.99
N VAL A 127 13.37 -7.99 -8.33
CA VAL A 127 12.29 -7.03 -8.05
C VAL A 127 12.76 -5.92 -7.11
N TYR A 128 13.55 -6.23 -6.07
CA TYR A 128 14.06 -5.20 -5.17
C TYR A 128 15.11 -4.30 -5.82
N LYS A 129 15.99 -4.84 -6.67
CA LYS A 129 16.94 -4.02 -7.44
C LYS A 129 16.23 -3.08 -8.41
N GLU A 130 15.14 -3.54 -9.02
CA GLU A 130 14.29 -2.68 -9.83
C GLU A 130 13.56 -1.62 -8.97
N ALA A 131 13.09 -1.98 -7.78
CA ALA A 131 12.52 -1.01 -6.84
C ALA A 131 13.56 0.04 -6.41
N LEU A 132 14.82 -0.37 -6.23
CA LEU A 132 15.90 0.51 -5.78
C LEU A 132 16.20 1.61 -6.81
N SER A 133 16.13 1.32 -8.11
CA SER A 133 16.35 2.34 -9.14
C SER A 133 15.29 3.43 -9.09
N PHE A 134 14.03 3.07 -8.88
CA PHE A 134 12.95 4.04 -8.70
C PHE A 134 12.97 4.75 -7.34
N ALA A 135 13.44 4.06 -6.30
CA ALA A 135 13.54 4.64 -4.96
C ALA A 135 14.57 5.78 -4.88
N LYS A 136 15.69 5.64 -5.60
CA LYS A 136 16.70 6.70 -5.76
C LYS A 136 16.14 7.98 -6.36
N GLU A 137 15.20 7.87 -7.30
CA GLU A 137 14.51 9.03 -7.89
C GLU A 137 13.57 9.71 -6.88
N LYS A 138 13.01 8.93 -5.94
CA LYS A 138 11.98 9.39 -4.99
C LYS A 138 12.58 10.05 -3.74
N GLY A 139 13.79 9.65 -3.34
CA GLY A 139 14.56 10.26 -2.26
C GLY A 139 15.06 9.27 -1.21
N ALA A 140 15.92 9.78 -0.31
CA ALA A 140 16.70 8.99 0.64
C ALA A 140 15.85 8.05 1.52
N ASP A 141 14.68 8.49 1.97
CA ASP A 141 13.76 7.66 2.76
C ASP A 141 13.23 6.45 2.00
N SER A 142 12.94 6.61 0.70
CA SER A 142 12.49 5.51 -0.14
C SER A 142 13.65 4.57 -0.45
N GLU A 143 14.83 5.12 -0.71
CA GLU A 143 16.04 4.35 -0.96
C GLU A 143 16.44 3.51 0.25
N ALA A 144 16.42 4.11 1.45
CA ALA A 144 16.69 3.43 2.72
C ALA A 144 15.75 2.24 2.93
N LEU A 145 14.45 2.44 2.69
CA LEU A 145 13.44 1.39 2.81
C LEU A 145 13.71 0.21 1.88
N ILE A 146 14.21 0.45 0.66
CA ILE A 146 14.52 -0.66 -0.26
C ILE A 146 15.81 -1.38 0.16
N HIS A 147 16.83 -0.66 0.59
CA HIS A 147 18.05 -1.26 1.17
C HIS A 147 17.72 -2.17 2.37
N GLU A 148 16.78 -1.77 3.22
CA GLU A 148 16.30 -2.62 4.32
C GLU A 148 15.71 -3.95 3.82
N ASN A 149 14.83 -3.93 2.80
CA ASN A 149 14.25 -5.17 2.29
C ASN A 149 15.32 -6.09 1.64
N ILE A 150 16.31 -5.51 0.95
CA ILE A 150 17.44 -6.28 0.39
C ILE A 150 18.28 -6.88 1.53
N GLY A 151 18.54 -6.11 2.59
CA GLY A 151 19.23 -6.59 3.79
C GLY A 151 18.52 -7.79 4.43
N ILE A 152 17.18 -7.72 4.58
CA ILE A 152 16.35 -8.83 5.07
C ILE A 152 16.43 -10.05 4.14
N LEU A 153 16.34 -9.85 2.83
CA LEU A 153 16.47 -10.90 1.83
C LEU A 153 17.83 -11.64 1.95
N TYR A 154 18.93 -10.90 2.10
CA TYR A 154 20.25 -11.50 2.31
C TYR A 154 20.37 -12.20 3.64
N LEU A 155 19.76 -11.68 4.70
CA LEU A 155 19.71 -12.34 6.00
C LEU A 155 18.98 -13.69 5.92
N ARG A 156 17.86 -13.77 5.19
CA ARG A 156 17.11 -15.02 4.95
C ARG A 156 17.90 -16.05 4.16
N GLN A 157 18.84 -15.60 3.33
CA GLN A 157 19.78 -16.45 2.59
C GLN A 157 21.04 -16.79 3.39
N ASN A 158 21.15 -16.33 4.64
CA ASN A 158 22.34 -16.45 5.49
C ASN A 158 23.59 -15.75 4.90
N LEU A 159 23.39 -14.78 4.00
CA LEU A 159 24.41 -13.92 3.41
C LEU A 159 24.63 -12.71 4.34
N ARG A 160 25.28 -12.97 5.47
CA ARG A 160 25.37 -12.01 6.58
C ARG A 160 26.12 -10.74 6.23
N LYS A 161 27.23 -10.85 5.49
CA LYS A 161 28.08 -9.69 5.16
C LYS A 161 27.33 -8.73 4.24
N GLU A 162 26.72 -9.28 3.20
CA GLU A 162 25.89 -8.56 2.26
C GLU A 162 24.68 -7.93 2.95
N SER A 163 24.04 -8.66 3.87
CA SER A 163 22.94 -8.13 4.68
C SER A 163 23.37 -6.92 5.54
N LEU A 164 24.52 -7.01 6.22
CA LEU A 164 25.07 -5.93 7.03
C LEU A 164 25.35 -4.67 6.20
N GLU A 165 25.96 -4.83 5.02
CA GLU A 165 26.23 -3.71 4.11
C GLU A 165 24.95 -2.98 3.69
N GLU A 166 23.89 -3.73 3.38
CA GLU A 166 22.60 -3.14 2.99
C GLU A 166 21.92 -2.40 4.15
N PHE A 167 21.96 -2.95 5.37
CA PHE A 167 21.44 -2.24 6.54
C PHE A 167 22.25 -0.97 6.87
N GLN A 168 23.58 -0.98 6.69
CA GLN A 168 24.41 0.22 6.84
C GLN A 168 24.04 1.31 5.84
N LYS A 169 23.80 0.94 4.57
CA LYS A 169 23.30 1.88 3.55
C LYS A 169 21.97 2.47 3.98
N ALA A 170 21.02 1.64 4.42
CA ALA A 170 19.71 2.10 4.90
C ALA A 170 19.84 3.12 6.05
N ILE A 171 20.64 2.80 7.08
CA ILE A 171 20.88 3.68 8.23
C ILE A 171 21.53 5.00 7.82
N SER A 172 22.49 4.97 6.89
CA SER A 172 23.16 6.20 6.42
C SER A 172 22.24 7.15 5.66
N LEU A 173 21.18 6.62 5.05
CA LEU A 173 20.22 7.37 4.24
C LEU A 173 19.04 7.88 5.07
N SER A 174 18.61 7.13 6.08
CA SER A 174 17.48 7.47 6.94
C SER A 174 17.69 6.90 8.34
N ASP A 175 17.64 7.78 9.35
CA ASP A 175 17.74 7.41 10.77
C ASP A 175 16.38 6.90 11.29
N LYS A 176 15.83 5.86 10.64
CA LYS A 176 14.58 5.20 11.04
C LYS A 176 14.88 3.86 11.71
N GLY A 177 14.14 3.55 12.77
CA GLY A 177 14.43 2.46 13.70
C GLY A 177 14.44 1.05 13.09
N ASP A 178 13.71 0.82 11.99
CA ASP A 178 13.53 -0.52 11.43
C ASP A 178 14.85 -1.12 10.88
N ALA A 179 15.69 -0.29 10.23
CA ALA A 179 16.99 -0.71 9.74
C ALA A 179 17.99 -1.05 10.87
N TYR A 180 17.89 -0.38 12.02
CA TYR A 180 18.71 -0.68 13.20
C TYR A 180 18.38 -2.04 13.82
N TYR A 181 17.12 -2.46 13.76
CA TYR A 181 16.73 -3.80 14.21
C TYR A 181 17.37 -4.89 13.35
N GLY A 182 17.29 -4.75 12.02
CA GLY A 182 17.95 -5.66 11.08
C GLY A 182 19.47 -5.70 11.26
N PHE A 183 20.10 -4.52 11.39
CA PHE A 183 21.53 -4.39 11.67
C PHE A 183 21.94 -5.09 12.98
N SER A 184 21.19 -4.85 14.06
CA SER A 184 21.47 -5.46 15.37
C SER A 184 21.35 -6.98 15.33
N LEU A 185 20.36 -7.50 14.61
CA LEU A 185 20.20 -8.94 14.41
C LEU A 185 21.40 -9.53 13.66
N CYS A 186 21.90 -8.87 12.61
CA CYS A 186 23.11 -9.30 11.92
C CYS A 186 24.33 -9.39 12.85
N MET A 187 24.54 -8.37 13.68
CA MET A 187 25.65 -8.30 14.64
C MET A 187 25.57 -9.39 15.73
N ILE A 188 24.37 -9.64 16.27
CA ILE A 188 24.17 -10.67 17.31
C ILE A 188 24.57 -12.05 16.79
N MET A 189 24.13 -12.43 15.58
CA MET A 189 24.53 -13.74 15.06
C MET A 189 25.96 -13.78 14.48
N GLU A 190 26.67 -12.64 14.38
CA GLU A 190 28.12 -12.60 14.17
C GLU A 190 28.87 -12.93 15.48
N GLY A 191 28.52 -12.24 16.59
CA GLY A 191 29.11 -12.50 17.90
C GLY A 191 28.85 -13.91 18.45
N ASN A 192 27.76 -14.56 18.03
CA ASN A 192 27.45 -15.95 18.40
C ASN A 192 28.26 -16.99 17.61
N SER A 193 28.95 -16.59 16.54
CA SER A 193 29.81 -17.47 15.73
C SER A 193 31.29 -17.44 16.14
N GLU A 194 31.71 -16.44 16.91
CA GLU A 194 33.06 -16.39 17.50
C GLU A 194 33.18 -17.19 18.81
N GLY A 195 32.05 -17.67 19.34
CA GLY A 195 31.96 -18.44 20.60
C GLY A 195 31.75 -19.96 20.45
N ALA A 196 31.83 -20.51 19.23
CA ALA A 196 31.67 -21.94 18.92
C ALA A 196 32.94 -22.51 18.29
#